data_AF-A0A1F9UT32-F1
#
_entry.id   AF-A0A1F9UT32-F1
#
_cell.length_a   1.000
_cell.length_b   1.000
_cell.length_c   1.000
_cell.angle_alpha   90.00
_cell.angle_beta   90.00
_cell.angle_gamma   90.00
#
_symmetry.space_group_name_H-M   'P 1'
#
loop_
_entity.id
_entity.type
_entity.pdbx_description
1 polymer ?
#
loop_
_entity_poly.entity_id
_entity_poly.type
_entity_poly.pdbx_seq_one_letter_code
_entity_poly.pdbx_strand_id
1 'polypeptide(L)'
;MTPPHGDALEERLRSLERLLAESGRELRELRRHLPRAAREELDEIADEWKGVHYKWWVGTLAILLIALTLSYTFYTKLGWVADQRSLPVGDDWLLRRLPLVNTLPILSWGWFALHAYAIGAAAAYSPKRVPFLLFTLTNYMVVRTAFVFLSPIGHPAGMVDMRVHDLIFSRLLGTWTFMNEFVFSGHTAMPFLFFLFFESRRLKALMLVGSLAMGASVLLSRNHYTVDVLAAFLVGYAIYGLSELAYARWVRPIFQTR
;
A
#
# COMPACT_ATOMS: atom_id res chain seq x y z
N MET A 1 26.12 -54.79 25.86
CA MET A 1 26.31 -54.72 24.40
C MET A 1 25.51 -53.55 23.91
N THR A 2 26.16 -52.44 23.58
CA THR A 2 25.52 -51.28 22.96
C THR A 2 25.06 -51.70 21.55
N PRO A 3 23.78 -51.49 21.18
CA PRO A 3 23.33 -51.80 19.84
C PRO A 3 24.17 -50.99 18.83
N PRO A 4 24.50 -51.58 17.67
CA PRO A 4 25.31 -50.90 16.67
C PRO A 4 24.60 -49.60 16.27
N HIS A 5 25.35 -48.51 16.15
CA HIS A 5 24.85 -47.14 15.95
C HIS A 5 23.82 -46.97 14.81
N GLY A 6 23.73 -47.92 13.87
CA GLY A 6 22.73 -47.96 12.80
C GLY A 6 21.31 -48.33 13.25
N ASP A 7 21.14 -49.26 14.19
CA ASP A 7 19.82 -49.75 14.62
C ASP A 7 19.02 -48.65 15.34
N ALA A 8 19.68 -47.88 16.20
CA ALA A 8 19.06 -46.78 16.92
C ALA A 8 18.63 -45.62 16.00
N LEU A 9 19.34 -45.43 14.88
CA LEU A 9 19.01 -44.40 13.89
C LEU A 9 17.79 -44.82 13.07
N GLU A 10 17.73 -46.10 12.68
CA GLU A 10 16.64 -46.67 11.91
C GLU A 10 15.33 -46.72 12.72
N GLU A 11 15.40 -47.07 13.99
CA GLU A 11 14.26 -47.04 14.91
C GLU A 11 13.73 -45.61 15.11
N ARG A 12 14.62 -44.62 15.20
CA ARG A 12 14.25 -43.21 15.29
C ARG A 12 13.66 -42.66 13.98
N LEU A 13 14.11 -43.16 12.83
CA LEU A 13 13.52 -42.81 11.54
C LEU A 13 12.07 -43.34 11.45
N ARG A 14 11.85 -44.61 11.80
CA ARG A 14 10.51 -45.24 11.79
C ARG A 14 9.53 -44.58 12.77
N SER A 15 10.01 -44.13 13.92
CA SER A 15 9.17 -43.39 14.88
C SER A 15 8.76 -42.02 14.34
N LEU A 16 9.68 -41.30 13.68
CA LEU A 16 9.38 -40.03 13.01
C LEU A 16 8.38 -40.23 11.85
N GLU A 17 8.53 -41.28 11.05
CA GLU A 17 7.58 -41.62 9.98
C GLU A 17 6.16 -41.90 10.51
N ARG A 18 6.04 -42.64 11.63
CA ARG A 18 4.75 -42.86 12.30
C ARG A 18 4.14 -41.56 12.81
N LEU A 19 4.92 -40.72 13.49
CA LEU A 19 4.45 -39.44 14.00
C LEU A 19 3.97 -38.52 12.87
N LEU A 20 4.68 -38.48 11.74
CA LEU A 20 4.27 -37.77 10.53
C LEU A 20 2.94 -38.31 9.97
N ALA A 21 2.79 -39.64 9.93
CA ALA A 21 1.56 -40.26 9.45
C ALA A 21 0.36 -39.97 10.35
N GLU A 22 0.54 -40.02 11.68
CA GLU A 22 -0.48 -39.67 12.68
C GLU A 22 -0.84 -38.19 12.60
N SER A 23 0.16 -37.30 12.62
CA SER A 23 -0.04 -35.86 12.46
C SER A 23 -0.80 -35.53 11.19
N GLY A 24 -0.49 -36.22 10.08
CA GLY A 24 -1.19 -36.06 8.82
C GLY A 24 -2.66 -36.52 8.86
N ARG A 25 -3.00 -37.53 9.68
CA ARG A 25 -4.40 -37.95 9.90
C ARG A 25 -5.15 -36.94 10.73
N GLU A 26 -4.57 -36.49 11.84
CA GLU A 26 -5.17 -35.47 12.71
C GLU A 26 -5.44 -34.16 11.95
N LEU A 27 -4.48 -33.69 11.14
CA LEU A 27 -4.66 -32.53 10.28
C LEU A 27 -5.84 -32.68 9.30
N ARG A 28 -6.01 -33.88 8.72
CA ARG A 28 -7.16 -34.16 7.84
C ARG A 28 -8.48 -34.17 8.60
N GLU A 29 -8.49 -34.67 9.83
CA GLU A 29 -9.67 -34.71 10.68
C GLU A 29 -10.07 -33.31 11.16
N LEU A 30 -9.13 -32.51 11.65
CA LEU A 30 -9.32 -31.09 11.98
C LEU A 30 -9.83 -30.30 10.78
N ARG A 31 -9.27 -30.52 9.58
CA ARG A 31 -9.78 -29.90 8.34
C ARG A 31 -11.23 -30.27 8.03
N ARG A 32 -11.72 -31.46 8.42
CA ARG A 32 -13.12 -31.86 8.23
C ARG A 32 -14.09 -31.14 9.18
N HIS A 33 -13.61 -30.57 10.28
CA HIS A 33 -14.40 -29.81 11.23
C HIS A 33 -14.46 -28.31 10.90
N LEU A 34 -13.58 -27.81 10.01
CA LEU A 34 -13.62 -26.43 9.57
C LEU A 34 -14.92 -26.15 8.77
N PRO A 35 -15.59 -25.02 9.00
CA PRO A 35 -16.68 -24.55 8.15
C PRO A 35 -16.24 -24.53 6.68
N ARG A 36 -17.17 -24.84 5.77
CA ARG A 36 -16.87 -24.89 4.32
C ARG A 36 -16.24 -23.58 3.81
N ALA A 37 -16.77 -22.44 4.24
CA ALA A 37 -16.24 -21.12 3.89
C ALA A 37 -14.78 -20.93 4.33
N ALA A 38 -14.40 -21.42 5.52
CA ALA A 38 -13.01 -21.32 6.00
C ALA A 38 -12.06 -22.22 5.20
N ARG A 39 -12.53 -23.35 4.67
CA ARG A 39 -11.70 -24.20 3.79
C ARG A 39 -11.48 -23.54 2.43
N GLU A 40 -12.53 -22.97 1.86
CA GLU A 40 -12.45 -22.23 0.59
C GLU A 40 -11.45 -21.06 0.70
N GLU A 41 -11.48 -20.29 1.79
CA GLU A 41 -10.48 -19.23 2.04
C GLU A 41 -9.05 -19.77 2.19
N LEU A 42 -8.86 -20.88 2.89
CA LEU A 42 -7.52 -21.48 3.06
C LEU A 42 -6.96 -22.02 1.75
N ASP A 43 -7.80 -22.60 0.89
CA ASP A 43 -7.40 -23.11 -0.41
C ASP A 43 -7.05 -21.95 -1.36
N GLU A 44 -7.80 -20.83 -1.33
CA GLU A 44 -7.46 -19.60 -2.05
C GLU A 44 -6.09 -19.04 -1.62
N ILE A 45 -5.83 -18.96 -0.30
CA ILE A 45 -4.53 -18.50 0.22
C ILE A 45 -3.41 -19.47 -0.21
N ALA A 46 -3.65 -20.78 -0.18
CA ALA A 46 -2.65 -21.76 -0.62
C ALA A 46 -2.34 -21.63 -2.12
N ASP A 47 -3.33 -21.31 -2.94
CA ASP A 47 -3.19 -21.10 -4.38
C ASP A 47 -2.31 -19.89 -4.71
N GLU A 48 -2.36 -18.83 -3.90
CA GLU A 48 -1.47 -17.66 -4.05
C GLU A 48 0.02 -18.04 -4.01
N TRP A 49 0.39 -19.03 -3.21
CA TRP A 49 1.79 -19.47 -3.07
C TRP A 49 2.21 -20.51 -4.12
N LYS A 50 1.29 -21.06 -4.91
CA LYS A 50 1.63 -21.98 -6.00
C LYS A 50 2.48 -21.28 -7.06
N GLY A 51 3.57 -21.93 -7.44
CA GLY A 51 4.49 -21.43 -8.46
C GLY A 51 5.35 -20.24 -8.03
N VAL A 52 5.51 -20.01 -6.71
CA VAL A 52 6.34 -18.92 -6.16
C VAL A 52 7.60 -19.50 -5.54
N HIS A 53 8.76 -19.07 -6.03
CA HIS A 53 10.04 -19.40 -5.41
C HIS A 53 10.31 -18.49 -4.21
N TYR A 54 9.98 -18.98 -3.01
CA TYR A 54 9.95 -18.17 -1.77
C TYR A 54 11.23 -17.34 -1.50
N LYS A 55 12.43 -17.90 -1.71
CA LYS A 55 13.69 -17.14 -1.48
C LYS A 55 13.81 -15.91 -2.37
N TRP A 56 13.49 -16.07 -3.66
CA TRP A 56 13.50 -14.98 -4.63
C TRP A 56 12.36 -14.00 -4.35
N TRP A 57 11.19 -14.50 -3.95
CA TRP A 57 10.08 -13.64 -3.56
C TRP A 57 10.44 -12.75 -2.35
N VAL A 58 11.03 -13.33 -1.29
CA VAL A 58 11.49 -12.58 -0.10
C VAL A 58 12.60 -11.59 -0.48
N GLY A 59 13.56 -12.00 -1.31
CA GLY A 59 14.61 -11.12 -1.80
C GLY A 59 14.06 -9.94 -2.61
N THR A 60 13.14 -10.19 -3.53
CA THR A 60 12.44 -9.15 -4.29
C THR A 60 11.64 -8.23 -3.38
N LEU A 61 10.92 -8.78 -2.40
CA LEU A 61 10.16 -8.00 -1.43
C LEU A 61 11.08 -7.05 -0.64
N ALA A 62 12.21 -7.55 -0.13
CA ALA A 62 13.17 -6.75 0.61
C ALA A 62 13.75 -5.61 -0.23
N ILE A 63 14.15 -5.90 -1.49
CA ILE A 63 14.67 -4.88 -2.41
C ILE A 63 13.61 -3.80 -2.69
N LEU A 64 12.36 -4.19 -2.92
CA LEU A 64 11.28 -3.24 -3.19
C LEU A 64 10.90 -2.42 -1.96
N LEU A 65 10.97 -3.00 -0.76
CA LEU A 65 10.76 -2.26 0.49
C LEU A 65 11.86 -1.21 0.72
N ILE A 66 13.11 -1.56 0.43
CA ILE A 66 14.24 -0.61 0.46
C ILE A 66 14.01 0.49 -0.58
N ALA A 67 13.64 0.15 -1.81
CA ALA A 67 13.36 1.12 -2.87
C ALA A 67 12.23 2.08 -2.49
N LEU A 68 11.13 1.56 -1.93
CA LEU A 68 10.02 2.37 -1.43
C LEU A 68 10.49 3.33 -0.33
N THR A 69 11.26 2.83 0.64
CA THR A 69 11.76 3.63 1.77
C THR A 69 12.70 4.75 1.30
N LEU A 70 13.59 4.44 0.35
CA LEU A 70 14.46 5.44 -0.27
C LEU A 70 13.66 6.48 -1.06
N SER A 71 12.64 6.05 -1.82
CA SER A 71 11.77 6.96 -2.57
C SER A 71 10.98 7.89 -1.63
N TYR A 72 10.51 7.39 -0.49
CA TYR A 72 9.85 8.20 0.54
C TYR A 72 10.82 9.19 1.20
N THR A 73 12.04 8.76 1.49
CA THR A 73 13.08 9.67 2.02
C THR A 73 13.41 10.77 1.02
N PHE A 74 13.51 10.44 -0.27
CA PHE A 74 13.74 11.41 -1.33
C PHE A 74 12.57 12.38 -1.48
N TYR A 75 11.34 11.86 -1.44
CA TYR A 75 10.10 12.64 -1.44
C TYR A 75 10.08 13.68 -0.32
N THR A 76 10.33 13.27 0.93
CA THR A 76 10.31 14.18 2.07
C THR A 76 11.38 15.27 2.00
N LYS A 77 12.58 14.93 1.50
CA LYS A 77 13.65 15.91 1.29
C LYS A 77 13.29 16.95 0.24
N LEU A 78 12.78 16.54 -0.92
CA LEU A 78 12.39 17.48 -1.97
C LEU A 78 11.09 18.23 -1.64
N GLY A 79 10.17 17.60 -0.91
CA GLY A 79 8.98 18.25 -0.36
C GLY A 79 9.35 19.39 0.58
N TRP A 80 10.31 19.18 1.48
CA TRP A 80 10.84 20.24 2.34
C TRP A 80 11.45 21.41 1.54
N VAL A 81 12.24 21.11 0.50
CA VAL A 81 12.78 22.16 -0.38
C VAL A 81 11.67 22.91 -1.10
N ALA A 82 10.63 22.21 -1.57
CA ALA A 82 9.49 22.81 -2.23
C ALA A 82 8.69 23.73 -1.31
N ASP A 83 8.57 23.37 -0.03
CA ASP A 83 7.86 24.12 1.01
C ASP A 83 8.53 25.45 1.35
N GLN A 84 9.86 25.55 1.19
CA GLN A 84 10.60 26.78 1.43
C GLN A 84 10.44 27.84 0.33
N ARG A 85 9.88 27.47 -0.82
CA ARG A 85 9.70 28.39 -1.94
C ARG A 85 8.48 29.28 -1.72
N SER A 86 8.65 30.58 -1.92
CA SER A 86 7.52 31.51 -2.06
C SER A 86 6.93 31.34 -3.46
N LEU A 87 5.80 30.64 -3.54
CA LEU A 87 5.12 30.32 -4.80
C LEU A 87 3.77 31.03 -4.87
N PRO A 88 3.34 31.48 -6.07
CA PRO A 88 2.04 32.12 -6.24
C PRO A 88 0.90 31.14 -5.98
N VAL A 89 -0.20 31.64 -5.42
CA VAL A 89 -1.44 30.87 -5.21
C VAL A 89 -2.27 30.85 -6.49
N GLY A 90 -2.86 29.70 -6.85
CA GLY A 90 -3.74 29.56 -8.00
C GLY A 90 -5.18 30.01 -7.74
N ASP A 91 -5.89 30.46 -8.78
CA ASP A 91 -7.34 30.72 -8.73
C ASP A 91 -8.12 29.48 -9.21
N ASP A 92 -8.74 28.76 -8.27
CA ASP A 92 -9.51 27.54 -8.53
C ASP A 92 -11.01 27.80 -8.42
N TRP A 93 -11.69 27.91 -9.56
CA TRP A 93 -13.11 28.25 -9.65
C TRP A 93 -14.04 27.39 -8.77
N LEU A 94 -13.80 26.08 -8.63
CA LEU A 94 -14.66 25.20 -7.84
C LEU A 94 -14.35 25.36 -6.36
N LEU A 95 -13.06 25.39 -6.00
CA LEU A 95 -12.62 25.43 -4.61
C LEU A 95 -13.13 26.69 -3.86
N ARG A 96 -13.19 27.85 -4.53
CA ARG A 96 -13.74 29.11 -3.95
C ARG A 96 -15.24 29.05 -3.66
N ARG A 97 -15.98 28.12 -4.27
CA ARG A 97 -17.43 27.95 -4.06
C ARG A 97 -17.74 26.91 -2.99
N LEU A 98 -16.76 26.10 -2.61
CA LEU A 98 -16.92 25.10 -1.56
C LEU A 98 -16.77 25.75 -0.17
N PRO A 99 -17.57 25.30 0.82
CA PRO A 99 -17.41 25.75 2.19
C PRO A 99 -16.06 25.26 2.74
N LEU A 100 -15.44 26.06 3.61
CA LEU A 100 -14.27 25.64 4.36
C LEU A 100 -14.74 24.80 5.55
N VAL A 101 -14.38 23.52 5.58
CA VAL A 101 -14.73 22.59 6.65
C VAL A 101 -13.46 21.92 7.15
N ASN A 102 -13.29 21.86 8.47
CA ASN A 102 -12.18 21.11 9.07
C ASN A 102 -12.44 19.61 8.97
N THR A 103 -11.94 18.98 7.91
CA THR A 103 -11.99 17.54 7.68
C THR A 103 -10.68 16.84 8.04
N LEU A 104 -9.79 17.49 8.81
CA LEU A 104 -8.48 16.93 9.16
C LEU A 104 -8.55 15.56 9.85
N PRO A 105 -9.51 15.28 10.76
CA PRO A 105 -9.61 13.94 11.35
C PRO A 105 -9.84 12.84 10.31
N ILE A 106 -10.57 13.14 9.22
CA ILE A 106 -10.78 12.20 8.11
C ILE A 106 -9.47 12.06 7.31
N LEU A 107 -8.83 13.18 6.99
CA LEU A 107 -7.57 13.20 6.22
C LEU A 107 -6.40 12.55 6.95
N SER A 108 -6.38 12.58 8.28
CA SER A 108 -5.35 11.96 9.10
C SER A 108 -5.77 10.54 9.48
N TRP A 109 -6.63 10.39 10.49
CA TRP A 109 -7.00 9.08 11.03
C TRP A 109 -7.75 8.19 10.04
N GLY A 110 -8.69 8.76 9.29
CA GLY A 110 -9.42 8.02 8.27
C GLY A 110 -8.50 7.49 7.16
N TRP A 111 -7.56 8.33 6.72
CA TRP A 111 -6.57 7.94 5.72
C TRP A 111 -5.63 6.85 6.24
N PHE A 112 -5.06 7.01 7.45
CA PHE A 112 -4.21 5.99 8.06
C PHE A 112 -4.94 4.67 8.29
N ALA A 113 -6.18 4.71 8.78
CA ALA A 113 -7.00 3.51 8.98
C ALA A 113 -7.25 2.78 7.65
N LEU A 114 -7.55 3.52 6.59
CA LEU A 114 -7.77 2.95 5.25
C LEU A 114 -6.48 2.30 4.71
N HIS A 115 -5.32 2.92 4.92
CA HIS A 115 -4.01 2.38 4.50
C HIS A 115 -3.62 1.14 5.30
N ALA A 116 -3.76 1.19 6.62
CA ALA A 116 -3.48 0.06 7.50
C ALA A 116 -4.36 -1.14 7.13
N TYR A 117 -5.65 -0.91 6.90
CA TYR A 117 -6.57 -1.94 6.44
C TYR A 117 -6.19 -2.49 5.07
N ALA A 118 -5.87 -1.64 4.09
CA ALA A 118 -5.47 -2.07 2.75
C ALA A 118 -4.17 -2.89 2.79
N ILE A 119 -3.15 -2.45 3.52
CA ILE A 119 -1.88 -3.19 3.64
C ILE A 119 -2.11 -4.53 4.34
N GLY A 120 -2.88 -4.54 5.43
CA GLY A 120 -3.23 -5.77 6.14
C GLY A 120 -3.99 -6.75 5.26
N ALA A 121 -4.99 -6.26 4.52
CA ALA A 121 -5.76 -7.09 3.57
C ALA A 121 -4.89 -7.61 2.43
N ALA A 122 -3.99 -6.79 1.87
CA ALA A 122 -3.07 -7.23 0.82
C ALA A 122 -2.10 -8.32 1.33
N ALA A 123 -1.57 -8.17 2.54
CA ALA A 123 -0.70 -9.16 3.15
C ALA A 123 -1.42 -10.48 3.49
N ALA A 124 -2.67 -10.39 3.96
CA ALA A 124 -3.47 -11.55 4.37
C ALA A 124 -4.05 -12.33 3.18
N TYR A 125 -4.57 -11.63 2.17
CA TYR A 125 -5.37 -12.25 1.11
C TYR A 125 -4.72 -12.24 -0.27
N SER A 126 -3.65 -11.46 -0.49
CA SER A 126 -2.99 -11.38 -1.81
C SER A 126 -1.45 -11.32 -1.70
N PRO A 127 -0.82 -12.20 -0.91
CA PRO A 127 0.62 -12.14 -0.63
C PRO A 127 1.47 -12.21 -1.92
N LYS A 128 1.06 -12.98 -2.93
CA LYS A 128 1.78 -13.08 -4.21
C LYS A 128 1.90 -11.73 -4.92
N ARG A 129 0.90 -10.86 -4.74
CA ARG A 129 0.79 -9.54 -5.37
C ARG A 129 1.39 -8.41 -4.53
N VAL A 130 1.79 -8.66 -3.27
CA VAL A 130 2.42 -7.63 -2.42
C VAL A 130 3.67 -7.00 -3.06
N PRO A 131 4.59 -7.74 -3.72
CA PRO A 131 5.70 -7.10 -4.42
C PRO A 131 5.23 -6.15 -5.53
N PHE A 132 4.13 -6.46 -6.24
CA PHE A 132 3.56 -5.53 -7.22
C PHE A 132 3.01 -4.26 -6.56
N LEU A 133 2.39 -4.39 -5.38
CA LEU A 133 1.94 -3.24 -4.61
C LEU A 133 3.12 -2.33 -4.24
N LEU A 134 4.18 -2.88 -3.65
CA LEU A 134 5.38 -2.10 -3.29
C LEU A 134 6.03 -1.43 -4.51
N PHE A 135 6.12 -2.13 -5.63
CA PHE A 135 6.65 -1.59 -6.88
C PHE A 135 5.81 -0.41 -7.38
N THR A 136 4.49 -0.56 -7.40
CA THR A 136 3.56 0.51 -7.82
C THR A 136 3.62 1.72 -6.90
N LEU A 137 3.65 1.50 -5.58
CA LEU A 137 3.80 2.58 -4.60
C LEU A 137 5.15 3.29 -4.74
N THR A 138 6.23 2.57 -5.05
CA THR A 138 7.55 3.16 -5.31
C THR A 138 7.51 4.07 -6.54
N ASN A 139 6.96 3.58 -7.66
CA ASN A 139 6.81 4.39 -8.88
C ASN A 139 5.93 5.61 -8.62
N TYR A 140 4.85 5.44 -7.88
CA TYR A 140 3.99 6.54 -7.46
C TYR A 140 4.77 7.62 -6.69
N MET A 141 5.58 7.23 -5.70
CA MET A 141 6.37 8.18 -4.92
C MET A 141 7.38 8.92 -5.80
N VAL A 142 8.07 8.22 -6.71
CA VAL A 142 9.02 8.84 -7.64
C VAL A 142 8.34 9.88 -8.54
N VAL A 143 7.22 9.51 -9.18
CA VAL A 143 6.48 10.41 -10.06
C VAL A 143 5.95 11.60 -9.27
N ARG A 144 5.29 11.36 -8.13
CA ARG A 144 4.74 12.44 -7.29
C ARG A 144 5.82 13.39 -6.80
N THR A 145 7.00 12.88 -6.43
CA THR A 145 8.13 13.74 -6.02
C THR A 145 8.52 14.71 -7.14
N ALA A 146 8.58 14.25 -8.39
CA ALA A 146 8.88 15.12 -9.52
C ALA A 146 7.81 16.21 -9.70
N PHE A 147 6.53 15.87 -9.58
CA PHE A 147 5.43 16.85 -9.68
C PHE A 147 5.46 17.88 -8.55
N VAL A 148 5.63 17.45 -7.29
CA VAL A 148 5.73 18.37 -6.14
C VAL A 148 6.91 19.32 -6.30
N PHE A 149 8.08 18.77 -6.65
CA PHE A 149 9.30 19.59 -6.79
C PHE A 149 9.22 20.56 -7.97
N LEU A 150 8.69 20.13 -9.12
CA LEU A 150 8.61 20.97 -10.33
C LEU A 150 7.39 21.90 -10.34
N SER A 151 6.44 21.75 -9.41
CA SER A 151 5.25 22.59 -9.35
C SER A 151 5.62 24.08 -9.17
N PRO A 152 5.11 24.97 -10.01
CA PRO A 152 5.36 26.41 -9.91
C PRO A 152 4.31 27.14 -9.06
N ILE A 153 3.34 26.44 -8.50
CA ILE A 153 2.21 27.01 -7.74
C ILE A 153 2.41 26.67 -6.25
N GLY A 154 1.89 27.49 -5.35
CA GLY A 154 1.84 27.25 -3.91
C GLY A 154 0.52 26.63 -3.47
N HIS A 155 0.42 26.25 -2.19
CA HIS A 155 -0.80 25.68 -1.62
C HIS A 155 -2.04 26.59 -1.79
N PRO A 156 -3.27 26.04 -1.76
CA PRO A 156 -4.49 26.84 -1.85
C PRO A 156 -4.63 27.87 -0.71
N ALA A 157 -5.24 29.02 -1.01
CA ALA A 157 -5.54 30.04 -0.01
C ALA A 157 -6.53 29.54 1.05
N GLY A 158 -6.23 29.80 2.32
CA GLY A 158 -7.08 29.38 3.43
C GLY A 158 -7.09 27.87 3.67
N MET A 159 -6.02 27.16 3.27
CA MET A 159 -5.77 25.77 3.64
C MET A 159 -5.84 25.58 5.16
N VAL A 160 -6.56 24.55 5.61
CA VAL A 160 -6.52 24.12 7.01
C VAL A 160 -5.20 23.39 7.24
N ASP A 161 -4.28 24.04 7.98
CA ASP A 161 -2.92 23.54 8.18
C ASP A 161 -2.88 22.30 9.09
N MET A 162 -2.52 21.17 8.51
CA MET A 162 -2.38 19.88 9.20
C MET A 162 -1.28 19.91 10.27
N ARG A 163 -0.21 20.70 10.07
CA ARG A 163 0.92 20.79 11.02
C ARG A 163 0.51 21.34 12.37
N VAL A 164 -0.52 22.18 12.38
CA VAL A 164 -0.99 22.87 13.58
C VAL A 164 -2.23 22.19 14.16
N HIS A 165 -3.16 21.78 13.29
CA HIS A 165 -4.51 21.42 13.71
C HIS A 165 -4.78 19.92 13.79
N ASP A 166 -3.83 19.06 13.38
CA ASP A 166 -3.95 17.62 13.52
C ASP A 166 -3.06 17.08 14.65
N LEU A 167 -3.57 16.16 15.46
CA LEU A 167 -2.84 15.60 16.61
C LEU A 167 -1.63 14.74 16.20
N ILE A 168 -1.72 13.98 15.12
CA ILE A 168 -0.63 13.14 14.63
C ILE A 168 0.43 14.04 14.01
N PHE A 169 0.02 14.94 13.12
CA PHE A 169 0.97 15.81 12.44
C PHE A 169 1.60 16.84 13.36
N SER A 170 0.87 17.44 14.31
CA SER A 170 1.46 18.40 15.25
C SER A 170 2.43 17.80 16.27
N ARG A 171 2.26 16.53 16.67
CA ARG A 171 3.06 15.92 17.76
C ARG A 171 4.07 14.86 17.30
N LEU A 172 3.81 14.16 16.20
CA LEU A 172 4.61 13.02 15.76
C LEU A 172 5.32 13.30 14.42
N LEU A 173 4.64 13.96 13.48
CA LEU A 173 5.10 14.11 12.09
C LEU A 173 5.36 15.57 11.68
N GLY A 174 5.42 16.51 12.62
CA GLY A 174 5.35 17.95 12.34
C GLY A 174 6.49 18.49 11.48
N THR A 175 7.65 17.84 11.51
CA THR A 175 8.80 18.16 10.66
C THR A 175 8.76 17.50 9.27
N TRP A 176 7.77 16.63 9.02
CA TRP A 176 7.64 15.80 7.83
C TRP A 176 6.34 16.05 7.04
N THR A 177 5.65 17.15 7.33
CA THR A 177 4.43 17.58 6.65
C THR A 177 4.67 18.94 6.02
N PHE A 178 4.25 19.10 4.76
CA PHE A 178 4.55 20.29 3.97
C PHE A 178 3.24 20.94 3.50
N MET A 179 3.25 22.25 3.24
CA MET A 179 2.09 22.93 2.65
C MET A 179 2.14 22.87 1.12
N ASN A 180 3.32 23.07 0.52
CA ASN A 180 3.47 23.08 -0.94
C ASN A 180 3.54 21.67 -1.59
N GLU A 181 3.02 20.62 -0.94
CA GLU A 181 3.03 19.22 -1.42
C GLU A 181 1.71 18.78 -2.10
N PHE A 182 1.09 19.67 -2.87
CA PHE A 182 -0.29 19.48 -3.33
C PHE A 182 -0.44 18.77 -4.69
N VAL A 183 0.55 18.82 -5.59
CA VAL A 183 0.42 18.20 -6.93
C VAL A 183 0.96 16.77 -6.95
N PHE A 184 0.18 15.76 -7.32
CA PHE A 184 -1.28 15.65 -7.25
C PHE A 184 -1.67 15.04 -5.88
N SER A 185 -2.97 14.95 -5.60
CA SER A 185 -3.43 14.59 -4.26
C SER A 185 -3.07 13.16 -3.85
N GLY A 186 -2.18 13.03 -2.86
CA GLY A 186 -1.82 11.71 -2.32
C GLY A 186 -2.90 11.09 -1.44
N HIS A 187 -3.69 11.93 -0.76
CA HIS A 187 -4.87 11.50 -0.01
C HIS A 187 -5.91 10.82 -0.92
N THR A 188 -6.00 11.27 -2.18
CA THR A 188 -6.92 10.72 -3.18
C THR A 188 -6.30 9.54 -3.95
N ALA A 189 -5.06 9.72 -4.43
CA ALA A 189 -4.40 8.77 -5.32
C ALA A 189 -4.09 7.43 -4.66
N MET A 190 -3.60 7.41 -3.41
CA MET A 190 -3.20 6.16 -2.77
C MET A 190 -4.40 5.20 -2.56
N PRO A 191 -5.55 5.63 -2.00
CA PRO A 191 -6.75 4.79 -1.97
C PRO A 191 -7.22 4.36 -3.35
N PHE A 192 -7.09 5.22 -4.37
CA PHE A 192 -7.42 4.86 -5.74
C PHE A 192 -6.50 3.77 -6.31
N LEU A 193 -5.20 3.82 -6.02
CA LEU A 193 -4.26 2.76 -6.38
C LEU A 193 -4.61 1.44 -5.68
N PHE A 194 -5.05 1.47 -4.42
CA PHE A 194 -5.56 0.27 -3.75
C PHE A 194 -6.83 -0.27 -4.41
N PHE A 195 -7.74 0.61 -4.87
CA PHE A 195 -8.90 0.21 -5.65
C PHE A 195 -8.50 -0.53 -6.95
N LEU A 196 -7.48 -0.05 -7.65
CA LEU A 196 -6.98 -0.72 -8.85
C LEU A 196 -6.29 -2.04 -8.52
N PHE A 197 -5.56 -2.09 -7.41
CA PHE A 197 -4.83 -3.27 -6.94
C PHE A 197 -5.76 -4.43 -6.57
N PHE A 198 -6.78 -4.20 -5.74
CA PHE A 198 -7.63 -5.29 -5.25
C PHE A 198 -8.54 -5.88 -6.33
N GLU A 199 -8.77 -7.18 -6.25
CA GLU A 199 -9.71 -7.92 -7.13
C GLU A 199 -11.09 -8.09 -6.48
N SER A 200 -11.14 -8.26 -5.16
CA SER A 200 -12.40 -8.41 -4.41
C SER A 200 -13.30 -7.20 -4.58
N ARG A 201 -14.53 -7.40 -5.07
CA ARG A 201 -15.51 -6.33 -5.30
C ARG A 201 -15.76 -5.47 -4.05
N ARG A 202 -15.75 -6.09 -2.86
CA ARG A 202 -15.96 -5.40 -1.58
C ARG A 202 -14.77 -4.48 -1.25
N LEU A 203 -13.55 -5.00 -1.36
CA LEU A 203 -12.34 -4.21 -1.13
C LEU A 203 -12.20 -3.08 -2.15
N LYS A 204 -12.48 -3.34 -3.43
CA LYS A 204 -12.51 -2.32 -4.48
C LYS A 204 -13.49 -1.20 -4.14
N ALA A 205 -14.73 -1.55 -3.82
CA ALA A 205 -15.76 -0.56 -3.48
C ALA A 205 -15.34 0.28 -2.26
N LEU A 206 -14.82 -0.36 -1.20
CA LEU A 206 -14.33 0.35 -0.02
C LEU A 206 -13.19 1.33 -0.36
N MET A 207 -12.20 0.89 -1.13
CA MET A 207 -11.08 1.74 -1.53
C MET A 207 -11.49 2.89 -2.44
N LEU A 208 -12.44 2.66 -3.36
CA LEU A 208 -12.95 3.70 -4.25
C LEU A 208 -13.77 4.74 -3.47
N VAL A 209 -14.70 4.30 -2.61
CA VAL A 209 -15.46 5.20 -1.74
C VAL A 209 -14.53 5.97 -0.82
N GLY A 210 -13.52 5.30 -0.26
CA GLY A 210 -12.46 5.94 0.52
C GLY A 210 -11.72 7.01 -0.28
N SER A 211 -11.31 6.72 -1.52
CA SER A 211 -10.65 7.69 -2.40
C SER A 211 -11.52 8.91 -2.68
N LEU A 212 -12.81 8.71 -3.00
CA LEU A 212 -13.75 9.80 -3.24
C LEU A 212 -14.00 10.63 -1.98
N ALA A 213 -14.12 9.98 -0.81
CA ALA A 213 -14.27 10.65 0.47
C ALA A 213 -13.03 11.49 0.83
N MET A 214 -11.83 10.98 0.55
CA MET A 214 -10.58 11.73 0.72
C MET A 214 -10.51 12.91 -0.26
N GLY A 215 -10.87 12.69 -1.53
CA GLY A 215 -10.96 13.72 -2.56
C GLY A 215 -11.91 14.87 -2.18
N ALA A 216 -13.10 14.54 -1.67
CA ALA A 216 -14.03 15.56 -1.16
C ALA A 216 -13.45 16.27 0.07
N SER A 217 -12.86 15.52 1.00
CA SER A 217 -12.30 16.06 2.25
C SER A 217 -11.16 17.04 1.97
N VAL A 218 -10.25 16.75 1.04
CA VAL A 218 -9.14 17.66 0.72
C VAL A 218 -9.59 18.95 0.06
N LEU A 219 -10.71 18.94 -0.67
CA LEU A 219 -11.29 20.16 -1.24
C LEU A 219 -11.98 20.99 -0.16
N LEU A 220 -12.73 20.35 0.73
CA LEU A 220 -13.40 21.03 1.85
C LEU A 220 -12.42 21.65 2.85
N SER A 221 -11.26 21.02 3.08
CA SER A 221 -10.18 21.58 3.89
C SER A 221 -9.18 22.44 3.11
N ARG A 222 -9.40 22.64 1.81
CA ARG A 222 -8.51 23.36 0.88
C ARG A 222 -7.04 22.91 0.94
N ASN A 223 -6.81 21.62 1.20
CA ASN A 223 -5.49 21.02 1.18
C ASN A 223 -5.01 20.71 -0.25
N HIS A 224 -5.91 20.70 -1.22
CA HIS A 224 -5.61 20.49 -2.63
C HIS A 224 -6.51 21.36 -3.51
N TYR A 225 -6.02 21.72 -4.69
CA TYR A 225 -6.86 22.24 -5.76
C TYR A 225 -7.68 21.10 -6.40
N THR A 226 -8.78 21.47 -7.03
CA THR A 226 -9.65 20.59 -7.83
C THR A 226 -8.84 19.84 -8.89
N VAL A 227 -7.91 20.52 -9.55
CA VAL A 227 -7.05 19.89 -10.57
C VAL A 227 -6.15 18.81 -9.98
N ASP A 228 -5.70 18.95 -8.73
CA ASP A 228 -4.86 17.94 -8.06
C ASP A 228 -5.65 16.67 -7.76
N VAL A 229 -6.93 16.80 -7.41
CA VAL A 229 -7.83 15.68 -7.16
C VAL A 229 -8.16 14.95 -8.45
N LEU A 230 -8.42 15.68 -9.54
CA LEU A 230 -8.66 15.07 -10.86
C LEU A 230 -7.39 14.39 -11.40
N ALA A 231 -6.25 15.06 -11.28
CA ALA A 231 -4.94 14.51 -11.66
C ALA A 231 -4.60 13.25 -10.86
N ALA A 232 -5.02 13.16 -9.59
CA ALA A 232 -4.81 11.96 -8.78
C ALA A 232 -5.41 10.70 -9.41
N PHE A 233 -6.60 10.78 -9.99
CA PHE A 233 -7.22 9.65 -10.68
C PHE A 233 -6.52 9.35 -12.01
N LEU A 234 -6.25 10.37 -12.83
CA LEU A 234 -5.68 10.18 -14.17
C LEU A 234 -4.23 9.71 -14.10
N VAL A 235 -3.39 10.42 -13.34
CA VAL A 235 -1.97 10.08 -13.17
C VAL A 235 -1.83 8.80 -12.35
N GLY A 236 -2.67 8.59 -11.34
CA GLY A 236 -2.72 7.33 -10.59
C GLY A 236 -3.01 6.12 -11.47
N TYR A 237 -4.00 6.23 -12.38
CA TYR A 237 -4.30 5.18 -13.35
C TYR A 237 -3.13 4.93 -14.31
N ALA A 238 -2.50 5.99 -14.82
CA ALA A 238 -1.33 5.87 -15.69
C ALA A 238 -0.14 5.19 -14.99
N ILE A 239 0.16 5.57 -13.75
CA ILE A 239 1.20 4.94 -12.93
C ILE A 239 0.90 3.47 -12.72
N TYR A 240 -0.35 3.10 -12.43
CA TYR A 240 -0.76 1.71 -12.24
C TYR A 240 -0.52 0.89 -13.51
N GLY A 241 -1.01 1.35 -14.67
CA GLY A 241 -0.86 0.63 -15.94
C GLY A 241 0.60 0.49 -16.37
N LEU A 242 1.40 1.55 -16.23
CA LEU A 242 2.84 1.50 -16.51
C LEU A 242 3.57 0.55 -15.54
N SER A 243 3.18 0.57 -14.26
CA SER A 243 3.74 -0.33 -13.26
C SER A 243 3.39 -1.78 -13.57
N GLU A 244 2.17 -2.08 -14.01
CA GLU A 244 1.75 -3.43 -14.39
C GLU A 244 2.58 -3.96 -15.56
N LEU A 245 2.75 -3.16 -16.61
CA LEU A 245 3.57 -3.51 -17.77
C LEU A 245 5.04 -3.76 -17.38
N ALA A 246 5.64 -2.83 -16.63
CA ALA A 246 7.03 -2.94 -16.22
C ALA A 246 7.25 -4.10 -15.24
N TYR A 247 6.33 -4.29 -14.30
CA TYR A 247 6.40 -5.36 -13.31
C TYR A 247 6.29 -6.74 -13.96
N ALA A 248 5.33 -6.92 -14.88
CA ALA A 248 5.15 -8.17 -15.61
C ALA A 248 6.40 -8.55 -16.42
N ARG A 249 7.06 -7.54 -17.01
CA ARG A 249 8.26 -7.74 -17.83
C ARG A 249 9.52 -8.01 -17.00
N TRP A 250 9.73 -7.28 -15.92
CA TRP A 250 11.04 -7.22 -15.26
C TRP A 250 11.09 -7.84 -13.86
N VAL A 251 10.00 -7.76 -13.08
CA VAL A 251 10.02 -8.11 -11.66
C VAL A 251 9.35 -9.46 -11.42
N ARG A 252 8.17 -9.67 -11.98
CA ARG A 252 7.38 -10.91 -11.85
C ARG A 252 8.17 -12.18 -12.22
N PRO A 253 8.99 -12.21 -13.30
CA PRO A 253 9.72 -13.42 -13.67
C PRO A 253 10.82 -13.85 -12.68
N ILE A 254 11.25 -12.98 -11.77
CA ILE A 254 12.37 -13.25 -10.84
C ILE A 254 12.01 -14.35 -9.84
N PHE A 255 10.75 -14.38 -9.40
CA PHE A 255 10.31 -15.26 -8.32
C PHE A 255 9.18 -16.21 -8.72
N GLN A 256 8.66 -16.13 -9.95
CA GLN A 256 7.70 -17.11 -10.45
C GLN A 256 8.43 -18.27 -11.10
N THR A 257 8.19 -19.48 -10.60
CA THR A 257 8.65 -20.71 -11.26
C THR A 257 7.78 -20.93 -12.49
N ARG A 258 8.40 -21.25 -13.62
CA ARG A 258 7.68 -21.70 -14.82
C ARG A 258 6.87 -22.96 -14.54
#